data_AF-A0A3N5HYF1-F1
#
_entry.id   AF-A0A3N5HYF1-F1
#
_cell.length_a   1.000
_cell.length_b   1.000
_cell.length_c   1.000
_cell.angle_alpha   90.00
_cell.angle_beta   90.00
_cell.angle_gamma   90.00
#
_symmetry.space_group_name_H-M   'P 1'
#
loop_
_entity.id
_entity.type
_entity.pdbx_description
1 polymer ?
#
loop_
_entity_poly.entity_id
_entity_poly.type
_entity_poly.pdbx_seq_one_letter_code
_entity_poly.pdbx_strand_id
1 'polypeptide(L)' 'MNIAPIKSTRDYDRTLRRIEQLMDAKPGTKSGDELDVLTTLVEA' A
#
# COMPACT_ATOMS: atom_id res chain seq x y z
N MET A 1 -10.71 -0.45 6.16
CA MET A 1 -9.68 -0.54 5.09
C MET A 1 -10.04 -1.78 4.27
N ASN A 2 -10.07 -1.69 2.94
CA ASN A 2 -10.44 -2.81 2.07
C ASN A 2 -9.27 -3.10 1.12
N ILE A 3 -8.27 -3.81 1.63
CA ILE A 3 -7.08 -4.21 0.86
C ILE A 3 -7.39 -5.52 0.15
N ALA A 4 -7.07 -5.58 -1.15
CA ALA A 4 -7.27 -6.74 -1.99
C ALA A 4 -5.93 -7.27 -2.50
N PRO A 5 -5.82 -8.57 -2.83
CA PRO A 5 -4.60 -9.12 -3.39
C PRO A 5 -4.23 -8.46 -4.72
N ILE A 6 -2.93 -8.32 -4.99
CA ILE A 6 -2.43 -7.89 -6.30
C ILE A 6 -2.50 -9.09 -7.25
N LYS A 7 -3.41 -9.04 -8.23
CA LYS A 7 -3.63 -10.13 -9.19
C LYS A 7 -3.26 -9.77 -10.62
N SER A 8 -2.90 -8.51 -10.87
CA SER A 8 -2.57 -8.00 -12.20
C SER A 8 -1.54 -6.88 -12.11
N THR A 9 -0.86 -6.61 -13.22
CA THR A 9 0.06 -5.47 -13.35
C THR A 9 -0.64 -4.14 -13.02
N ARG A 10 -1.91 -3.99 -13.39
CA ARG A 10 -2.69 -2.78 -13.08
C ARG A 10 -2.91 -2.61 -11.58
N ASP A 11 -3.11 -3.70 -10.85
CA ASP A 11 -3.24 -3.65 -9.39
C ASP A 11 -1.90 -3.29 -8.75
N TYR A 12 -0.81 -3.86 -9.26
CA TYR A 12 0.55 -3.54 -8.83
C TYR A 12 0.86 -2.05 -9.00
N ASP A 13 0.64 -1.50 -10.20
CA ASP A 13 0.87 -0.08 -10.48
C ASP A 13 0.02 0.85 -9.62
N ARG A 14 -1.23 0.45 -9.33
CA ARG A 14 -2.10 1.21 -8.42
C ARG A 14 -1.57 1.18 -6.98
N THR A 15 -1.10 0.02 -6.53
CA THR A 15 -0.52 -0.13 -5.19
C THR A 15 0.74 0.71 -5.05
N LEU A 16 1.63 0.70 -6.05
CA LEU A 16 2.83 1.55 -6.03
C LEU A 16 2.51 3.04 -5.94
N ARG A 17 1.57 3.53 -6.76
CA ARG A 17 1.13 4.94 -6.66
C ARG A 17 0.51 5.28 -5.31
N ARG A 18 -0.17 4.30 -4.68
CA ARG A 18 -0.75 4.51 -3.35
C ARG A 18 0.33 4.57 -2.28
N ILE A 19 1.34 3.72 -2.36
CA ILE A 19 2.52 3.75 -1.49
C ILE A 19 3.23 5.10 -1.59
N GLU A 20 3.45 5.61 -2.82
CA GLU A 20 4.06 6.93 -3.04
C GLU A 20 3.29 8.06 -2.34
N GLN A 21 1.95 8.02 -2.37
CA GLN A 21 1.10 9.00 -1.68
C GLN A 21 1.15 8.90 -0.15
N LEU A 22 1.58 7.76 0.38
CA LEU A 22 1.59 7.46 1.80
C LEU A 22 2.99 7.55 2.42
N MET A 23 4.04 7.83 1.65
CA MET A 23 5.44 7.87 2.12
C MET A 23 5.66 8.80 3.34
N ASP A 24 4.92 9.90 3.44
CA ASP A 24 5.00 10.84 4.57
C ASP A 24 4.06 10.48 5.74
N ALA A 25 3.37 9.35 5.67
CA ALA A 25 2.43 8.93 6.69
C ALA A 25 3.15 8.63 8.01
N LYS A 26 2.59 9.14 9.11
CA LYS A 26 3.16 8.91 10.44
C LYS A 26 2.82 7.49 10.92
N PRO A 27 3.76 6.82 11.60
CA PRO A 27 3.48 5.53 12.25
C PRO A 27 2.29 5.60 13.22
N GLY A 28 1.52 4.51 13.29
CA GLY A 28 0.33 4.41 14.16
C GLY A 28 -0.86 5.27 13.72
N THR A 29 -0.80 5.86 12.53
CA THR A 29 -1.97 6.46 11.87
C THR A 29 -2.55 5.48 10.87
N LYS A 30 -3.84 5.63 10.53
CA LYS A 30 -4.48 4.78 9.51
C LYS A 30 -3.73 4.76 8.17
N SER A 31 -3.07 5.86 7.82
CA SER A 31 -2.26 5.97 6.61
C SER A 31 -0.92 5.25 6.73
N GLY A 32 -0.30 5.27 7.91
CA GLY A 32 0.91 4.49 8.20
C GLY A 32 0.61 3.00 8.20
N ASP A 33 -0.48 2.58 8.87
CA ASP A 33 -0.92 1.19 8.86
C ASP A 33 -1.26 0.71 7.44
N GLU A 34 -1.82 1.58 6.59
CA GLU A 34 -2.07 1.27 5.18
C GLU A 34 -0.76 1.09 4.41
N LEU A 35 0.20 2.01 4.60
CA LEU A 35 1.52 1.94 3.98
C LEU A 35 2.21 0.61 4.29
N ASP A 36 2.26 0.23 5.57
CA ASP A 36 2.93 -0.99 6.04
C ASP A 36 2.33 -2.26 5.40
N VAL A 37 1.00 -2.30 5.28
CA VAL A 37 0.34 -3.46 4.65
C VAL A 37 0.61 -3.48 3.15
N LEU A 38 0.53 -2.35 2.47
CA LEU A 38 0.72 -2.28 1.01
C LEU A 38 2.15 -2.60 0.59
N THR A 39 3.17 -2.15 1.34
CA THR A 39 4.57 -2.51 1.09
C THR A 39 4.80 -4.00 1.29
N THR A 40 4.28 -4.58 2.37
CA THR A 40 4.31 -6.04 2.60
C THR A 40 3.66 -6.82 1.45
N LEU A 41 2.53 -6.32 0.93
CA LEU A 41 1.80 -6.96 -0.16
C LEU A 41 2.55 -6.95 -1.50
N VAL A 42 3.45 -5.98 -1.69
CA VAL A 42 4.27 -5.82 -2.89
C VAL A 42 5.55 -6.66 -2.84
N GLU A 43 6.09 -6.91 -1.64
CA GLU A 43 7.30 -7.70 -1.43
C GLU A 43 7.08 -9.22 -1.49
N ALA A 44 5.86 -9.69 -1.17
CA ALA A 44 5.48 -11.11 -1.13
C ALA A 44 5.34 -11.76 -2.52
#